data_AF-A0A427UGQ0-F1
#
_entry.id   AF-A0A427UGQ0-F1
#
_cell.length_a   1.000
_cell.length_b   1.000
_cell.length_c   1.000
_cell.angle_alpha   90.00
_cell.angle_beta   90.00
_cell.angle_gamma   90.00
#
_symmetry.space_group_name_H-M   'P 1'
#
loop_
_entity.id
_entity.type
_entity.pdbx_description
1 polymer ?
#
loop_
_entity_poly.entity_id
_entity_poly.type
_entity_poly.pdbx_seq_one_letter_code
_entity_poly.pdbx_strand_id
1 'polypeptide(L)'
;MKVDEEGFYNKLLDYHNILYLCHRNADPDAVSSAFALSEAIGGKVGLVDGCNRVASLLVDKLEIDVVENPNPEAYDLTVVVDTSTIAQLNDIELCHYGVIDHHATTALTENAAFYLHRNKTSVAEIVYDVLKCMGAPIM
;
A
#
# COMPACT_ATOMS: atom_id res chain seq x y z
N MET A 1 -10.47 11.64 -0.68
CA MET A 1 -11.87 11.17 -0.91
C MET A 1 -12.03 9.71 -0.48
N LYS A 2 -13.05 9.36 0.33
CA LYS A 2 -13.29 7.94 0.67
C LYS A 2 -13.82 7.16 -0.53
N VAL A 3 -13.30 5.96 -0.77
CA VAL A 3 -13.78 5.04 -1.80
C VAL A 3 -14.14 3.67 -1.20
N ASP A 4 -14.84 2.87 -1.99
CA ASP A 4 -15.00 1.44 -1.77
C ASP A 4 -13.95 0.63 -2.55
N GLU A 5 -14.05 -0.71 -2.46
CA GLU A 5 -13.09 -1.65 -3.02
C GLU A 5 -12.97 -1.49 -4.56
N GLU A 6 -14.11 -1.42 -5.24
CA GLU A 6 -14.17 -1.19 -6.69
C GLU A 6 -13.66 0.21 -7.06
N GLY A 7 -14.07 1.24 -6.32
CA GLY A 7 -13.61 2.61 -6.53
C GLY A 7 -12.12 2.78 -6.29
N PHE A 8 -11.54 2.07 -5.31
CA PHE A 8 -10.11 2.06 -5.05
C PHE A 8 -9.34 1.45 -6.22
N TYR A 9 -9.77 0.27 -6.69
CA TYR A 9 -9.17 -0.34 -7.87
C TYR A 9 -9.24 0.56 -9.10
N ASN A 10 -10.42 1.07 -9.42
CA ASN A 10 -10.62 1.93 -10.58
C ASN A 10 -9.74 3.19 -10.51
N LYS A 11 -9.52 3.73 -9.30
CA LYS A 11 -8.59 4.85 -9.10
C LYS A 11 -7.14 4.47 -9.39
N LEU A 12 -6.69 3.27 -9.02
CA LEU A 12 -5.32 2.83 -9.30
C LEU A 12 -5.07 2.69 -10.80
N LEU A 13 -6.07 2.26 -11.58
CA LEU A 13 -5.95 2.14 -13.04
C LEU A 13 -5.73 3.48 -13.77
N ASP A 14 -5.99 4.61 -13.11
CA ASP A 14 -5.72 5.95 -13.66
C ASP A 14 -4.20 6.27 -13.73
N TYR A 15 -3.32 5.42 -13.17
CA TYR A 15 -1.88 5.66 -13.02
C TYR A 15 -1.03 4.54 -13.62
N HIS A 16 0.19 4.88 -14.08
CA HIS A 16 1.11 3.92 -14.71
C HIS A 16 2.33 3.59 -13.86
N ASN A 17 2.83 4.55 -13.08
CA ASN A 17 3.97 4.35 -12.19
C ASN A 17 3.55 4.54 -10.72
N ILE A 18 3.16 3.43 -10.07
CA ILE A 18 2.63 3.42 -8.70
C ILE A 18 3.70 2.92 -7.73
N LEU A 19 3.87 3.62 -6.61
CA LEU A 19 4.64 3.16 -5.45
C LEU A 19 3.68 2.71 -4.35
N TYR A 20 3.75 1.44 -3.95
CA TYR A 20 3.05 0.94 -2.76
C TYR A 20 3.99 1.05 -1.56
N LEU A 21 3.87 2.13 -0.80
CA LEU A 21 4.81 2.50 0.26
C LEU A 21 4.36 1.93 1.60
N CYS A 22 5.17 1.03 2.16
CA CYS A 22 4.98 0.48 3.50
C CYS A 22 5.55 1.39 4.59
N HIS A 23 5.02 1.23 5.80
CA HIS A 23 5.55 1.90 6.99
C HIS A 23 6.94 1.40 7.39
N ARG A 24 7.62 2.16 8.26
CA ARG A 24 8.95 1.82 8.80
C ARG A 24 8.91 0.47 9.51
N ASN A 25 9.97 -0.32 9.37
CA ASN A 25 10.02 -1.70 9.88
C ASN A 25 8.75 -2.48 9.48
N ALA A 26 8.41 -2.39 8.18
CA ALA A 26 7.21 -2.98 7.59
C ALA A 26 7.01 -4.43 8.03
N ASP A 27 5.78 -4.78 8.37
CA ASP A 27 5.45 -6.13 8.78
C ASP A 27 4.86 -6.96 7.61
N PRO A 28 4.55 -8.26 7.83
CA PRO A 28 3.98 -9.08 6.78
C PRO A 28 2.67 -8.56 6.20
N ASP A 29 1.83 -7.86 6.97
CA ASP A 29 0.56 -7.32 6.47
C ASP A 29 0.83 -6.23 5.44
N ALA A 30 1.65 -5.25 5.80
CA ALA A 30 2.05 -4.16 4.91
C ALA A 30 2.75 -4.67 3.63
N VAL A 31 3.77 -5.52 3.77
CA VAL A 31 4.58 -5.99 2.63
C VAL A 31 3.78 -6.89 1.70
N SER A 32 3.02 -7.85 2.24
CA SER A 32 2.23 -8.77 1.40
C SER A 32 1.07 -8.06 0.71
N SER A 33 0.45 -7.07 1.37
CA SER A 33 -0.60 -6.23 0.78
C SER A 33 -0.05 -5.38 -0.38
N ALA A 34 1.09 -4.71 -0.17
CA ALA A 34 1.75 -3.94 -1.21
C ALA A 34 2.15 -4.84 -2.40
N PHE A 35 2.71 -6.01 -2.11
CA PHE A 35 3.10 -6.98 -3.13
C PHE A 35 1.90 -7.46 -3.94
N ALA A 36 0.81 -7.89 -3.28
CA ALA A 36 -0.39 -8.37 -3.97
C ALA A 36 -1.03 -7.31 -4.87
N LEU A 37 -1.04 -6.03 -4.43
CA LEU A 37 -1.47 -4.92 -5.28
C LEU A 37 -0.53 -4.72 -6.47
N SER A 38 0.78 -4.76 -6.25
CA SER A 38 1.78 -4.59 -7.31
C SER A 38 1.71 -5.71 -8.37
N GLU A 39 1.43 -6.95 -7.97
CA GLU A 39 1.27 -8.07 -8.90
C GLU A 39 -0.03 -7.96 -9.71
N ALA A 40 -1.11 -7.49 -9.09
CA ALA A 40 -2.41 -7.38 -9.74
C ALA A 40 -2.54 -6.17 -10.68
N ILE A 41 -1.91 -5.05 -10.33
CA ILE A 41 -2.14 -3.75 -10.96
C ILE A 41 -0.87 -3.20 -11.63
N GLY A 42 0.30 -3.71 -11.23
CA GLY A 42 1.61 -3.13 -11.58
C GLY A 42 2.05 -2.08 -10.56
N GLY A 43 3.35 -1.79 -10.53
CA GLY A 43 3.95 -0.82 -9.62
C GLY A 43 5.16 -1.40 -8.88
N LYS A 44 5.64 -0.68 -7.87
CA LYS A 44 6.78 -1.06 -7.04
C LYS A 44 6.41 -1.12 -5.57
N VAL A 45 6.95 -2.10 -4.86
CA VAL A 45 6.84 -2.19 -3.39
C VAL A 45 7.94 -1.32 -2.78
N GLY A 46 7.57 -0.34 -1.97
CA GLY A 46 8.48 0.60 -1.34
C GLY A 46 8.64 0.33 0.15
N LEU A 47 9.89 0.31 0.63
CA LEU A 47 10.20 0.23 2.05
C LEU A 47 10.86 1.55 2.48
N VAL A 48 10.17 2.29 3.37
CA VAL A 48 10.70 3.57 3.87
C VAL A 48 11.86 3.39 4.84
N ASP A 49 11.91 2.25 5.55
CA ASP A 49 12.94 1.93 6.54
C ASP A 49 13.02 0.41 6.76
N GLY A 50 13.19 -0.32 5.65
CA GLY A 50 13.22 -1.77 5.61
C GLY A 50 11.94 -2.45 6.13
N CYS A 51 12.06 -3.76 6.35
CA CYS A 51 10.98 -4.60 6.88
C CYS A 51 11.49 -5.47 8.04
N ASN A 52 10.57 -5.96 8.85
CA ASN A 52 10.92 -6.83 9.97
C ASN A 52 11.34 -8.23 9.48
N ARG A 53 11.96 -9.02 10.37
CA ARG A 53 12.51 -10.35 10.03
C ARG A 53 11.50 -11.29 9.35
N VAL A 54 10.23 -11.26 9.75
CA VAL A 54 9.21 -12.14 9.16
C VAL A 54 8.85 -11.67 7.77
N ALA A 55 8.68 -10.37 7.58
CA ALA A 55 8.46 -9.77 6.27
C ALA A 55 9.65 -9.98 5.32
N SER A 56 10.91 -9.87 5.80
CA SER A 56 12.10 -10.13 4.98
C SER A 56 12.12 -11.56 4.44
N LEU A 57 11.69 -12.55 5.23
CA LEU A 57 11.56 -13.94 4.76
C LEU A 57 10.52 -14.08 3.63
N LEU A 58 9.47 -13.25 3.61
CA LEU A 58 8.50 -13.22 2.51
C LEU A 58 9.11 -12.55 1.28
N VAL A 59 9.80 -11.42 1.45
CA VAL A 59 10.53 -10.73 0.39
C VAL A 59 11.50 -11.69 -0.31
N ASP A 60 12.31 -12.41 0.46
CA ASP A 60 13.30 -13.35 -0.07
C ASP A 60 12.64 -14.55 -0.78
N LYS A 61 11.60 -15.14 -0.17
CA LYS A 61 10.95 -16.35 -0.72
C LYS A 61 10.11 -16.09 -1.96
N LEU A 62 9.50 -14.91 -2.04
CA LEU A 62 8.66 -14.50 -3.16
C LEU A 62 9.44 -13.67 -4.18
N GLU A 63 10.74 -13.45 -3.94
CA GLU A 63 11.63 -12.64 -4.78
C GLU A 63 11.05 -11.25 -5.08
N ILE A 64 10.48 -10.62 -4.05
CA ILE A 64 9.81 -9.32 -4.17
C ILE A 64 10.85 -8.25 -4.49
N ASP A 65 10.72 -7.59 -5.64
CA ASP A 65 11.56 -6.47 -6.04
C ASP A 65 11.17 -5.19 -5.26
N VAL A 66 11.80 -5.03 -4.09
CA VAL A 66 11.57 -3.89 -3.19
C VAL A 66 12.48 -2.71 -3.53
N VAL A 67 11.92 -1.50 -3.45
CA VAL A 67 12.67 -0.25 -3.52
C VAL A 67 12.89 0.25 -2.10
N GLU A 68 14.15 0.21 -1.66
CA GLU A 68 14.56 0.76 -0.36
C GLU A 68 14.68 2.29 -0.42
N ASN A 69 14.14 2.98 0.59
CA ASN A 69 14.15 4.44 0.70
C ASN A 69 13.70 5.14 -0.61
N PRO A 70 12.52 4.81 -1.15
CA PRO A 70 12.05 5.36 -2.42
C PRO A 70 11.82 6.88 -2.28
N ASN A 71 11.99 7.62 -3.39
CA ASN A 71 11.52 8.99 -3.50
C ASN A 71 10.09 9.02 -4.06
N PRO A 72 9.05 9.40 -3.28
CA PRO A 72 7.66 9.46 -3.73
C PRO A 72 7.44 10.36 -4.96
N GLU A 73 8.25 11.41 -5.14
CA GLU A 73 8.14 12.32 -6.29
C GLU A 73 8.46 11.67 -7.64
N ALA A 74 9.16 10.53 -7.63
CA ALA A 74 9.50 9.79 -8.85
C ALA A 74 8.32 8.97 -9.41
N TYR A 75 7.17 8.99 -8.73
CA TYR A 75 5.99 8.17 -9.05
C TYR A 75 4.77 9.05 -9.31
N ASP A 76 3.89 8.58 -10.19
CA ASP A 76 2.65 9.31 -10.52
C ASP A 76 1.68 9.28 -9.33
N LEU A 77 1.75 8.19 -8.54
CA LEU A 77 0.97 7.98 -7.33
C LEU A 77 1.78 7.18 -6.31
N THR A 78 1.74 7.64 -5.06
CA THR A 78 2.14 6.81 -3.92
C THR A 78 0.90 6.28 -3.20
N VAL A 79 0.77 4.98 -3.03
CA VAL A 79 -0.26 4.36 -2.20
C VAL A 79 0.39 3.99 -0.87
N VAL A 80 -0.01 4.68 0.18
CA VAL A 80 0.43 4.34 1.54
C VAL A 80 -0.34 3.12 2.02
N VAL A 81 0.39 2.09 2.43
CA VAL A 81 -0.16 0.80 2.84
C VAL A 81 0.05 0.60 4.34
N ASP A 82 -1.04 0.26 5.03
CA ASP A 82 -1.03 -0.16 6.43
C ASP A 82 -0.43 0.87 7.41
N THR A 83 -0.73 2.14 7.17
CA THR A 83 -0.45 3.16 8.16
C THR A 83 -1.35 4.38 8.06
N SER A 84 -1.53 5.02 9.21
CA SER A 84 -2.44 6.15 9.39
C SER A 84 -1.72 7.48 9.67
N THR A 85 -0.39 7.47 9.84
CA THR A 85 0.38 8.65 10.27
C THR A 85 1.68 8.82 9.50
N ILE A 86 2.06 10.07 9.19
CA ILE A 86 3.27 10.41 8.45
C ILE A 86 4.57 10.05 9.20
N ALA A 87 4.55 10.03 10.53
CA ALA A 87 5.68 9.64 11.37
C ALA A 87 6.10 8.17 11.18
N GLN A 88 5.15 7.30 10.80
CA GLN A 88 5.46 5.91 10.44
C GLN A 88 6.10 5.79 9.06
N LEU A 89 6.12 6.88 8.29
CA LEU A 89 6.80 7.01 7.00
C LEU A 89 8.08 7.85 7.13
N ASN A 90 8.67 7.93 8.33
CA ASN A 90 9.86 8.73 8.63
C ASN A 90 9.74 10.21 8.18
N ASP A 91 8.53 10.76 8.27
CA ASP A 91 8.22 12.14 7.88
C ASP A 91 8.56 12.46 6.41
N ILE A 92 8.55 11.46 5.53
CA ILE A 92 8.76 11.62 4.10
C ILE A 92 7.66 12.51 3.50
N GLU A 93 8.01 13.37 2.55
CA GLU A 93 7.02 14.22 1.87
C GLU A 93 6.21 13.39 0.86
N LEU A 94 4.88 13.40 1.03
CA LEU A 94 3.93 12.76 0.10
C LEU A 94 3.28 13.84 -0.77
N CYS A 95 3.55 13.81 -2.08
CA CYS A 95 2.99 14.80 -3.01
C CYS A 95 1.58 14.44 -3.46
N HIS A 96 1.42 13.31 -4.16
CA HIS A 96 0.14 12.80 -4.63
C HIS A 96 -0.03 11.36 -4.19
N TYR A 97 -0.97 11.14 -3.27
CA TYR A 97 -1.05 9.84 -2.61
C TYR A 97 -2.48 9.35 -2.34
N GLY A 98 -2.61 8.03 -2.36
CA GLY A 98 -3.75 7.29 -1.86
C GLY A 98 -3.40 6.56 -0.56
N VAL A 99 -4.41 6.10 0.18
CA VAL A 99 -4.21 5.34 1.42
C VAL A 99 -5.08 4.08 1.41
N ILE A 100 -4.51 2.95 1.82
CA ILE A 100 -5.25 1.75 2.19
C ILE A 100 -4.84 1.32 3.59
N ASP A 101 -5.79 1.32 4.52
CA ASP A 101 -5.50 1.17 5.94
C ASP A 101 -6.70 0.64 6.73
N HIS A 102 -6.44 0.09 7.91
CA HIS A 102 -7.45 -0.46 8.82
C HIS A 102 -7.42 0.13 10.25
N HIS A 103 -6.42 0.95 10.58
CA HIS A 103 -6.23 1.51 11.92
C HIS A 103 -7.36 2.48 12.35
N ALA A 104 -7.64 2.60 13.65
CA ALA A 104 -8.67 3.54 14.11
C ALA A 104 -8.32 5.02 13.84
N THR A 105 -7.03 5.35 13.80
CA THR A 105 -6.52 6.67 13.43
C THR A 105 -6.51 6.83 11.92
N THR A 106 -6.80 8.03 11.40
CA THR A 106 -6.91 8.24 9.95
C THR A 106 -6.26 9.55 9.47
N ALA A 107 -5.23 10.05 10.16
CA ALA A 107 -4.64 11.36 9.90
C ALA A 107 -4.17 11.52 8.44
N LEU A 108 -3.57 10.48 7.85
CA LEU A 108 -3.15 10.50 6.45
C LEU A 108 -4.31 10.61 5.44
N THR A 109 -5.54 10.24 5.82
CA THR A 109 -6.68 10.26 4.89
C THR A 109 -7.20 11.66 4.58
N GLU A 110 -6.88 12.65 5.41
CA GLU A 110 -7.40 14.03 5.29
C GLU A 110 -6.87 14.72 4.03
N ASN A 111 -5.59 14.50 3.69
CA ASN A 111 -4.93 15.11 2.53
C ASN A 111 -4.74 14.11 1.36
N ALA A 112 -5.22 12.87 1.50
CA ALA A 112 -5.12 11.87 0.47
C ALA A 112 -6.08 12.17 -0.70
N ALA A 113 -5.61 11.97 -1.93
CA ALA A 113 -6.44 12.07 -3.13
C ALA A 113 -7.65 11.13 -3.03
N PHE A 114 -7.39 9.89 -2.62
CA PHE A 114 -8.42 8.90 -2.29
C PHE A 114 -7.94 7.95 -1.19
N TYR A 115 -8.88 7.31 -0.49
CA TYR A 115 -8.52 6.32 0.52
C TYR A 115 -9.57 5.23 0.67
N LEU A 116 -9.10 4.01 0.91
CA LEU A 116 -9.90 2.86 1.29
C LEU A 116 -9.57 2.52 2.74
N HIS A 117 -10.51 2.82 3.63
CA HIS A 117 -10.39 2.50 5.05
C HIS A 117 -11.52 1.56 5.48
N ARG A 118 -11.16 0.49 6.18
CA ARG A 118 -12.10 -0.50 6.72
C ARG A 118 -11.71 -0.89 8.14
N ASN A 119 -12.71 -1.09 9.00
CA ASN A 119 -12.50 -1.71 10.30
C ASN A 119 -12.39 -3.24 10.12
N LYS A 120 -11.20 -3.70 9.71
CA LYS A 120 -10.84 -5.09 9.41
C LYS A 120 -9.65 -5.51 10.26
N THR A 121 -9.34 -6.80 10.31
CA THR A 121 -8.23 -7.28 11.16
C THR A 121 -6.85 -6.97 10.58
N SER A 122 -6.77 -6.76 9.27
CA SER A 122 -5.54 -6.52 8.51
C SER A 122 -5.86 -5.79 7.20
N VAL A 123 -4.85 -5.15 6.60
CA VAL A 123 -4.93 -4.60 5.24
C VAL A 123 -4.98 -5.73 4.21
N ALA A 124 -4.38 -6.88 4.47
CA ALA A 124 -4.46 -8.05 3.61
C ALA A 124 -5.91 -8.51 3.36
N GLU A 125 -6.79 -8.45 4.37
CA GLU A 125 -8.23 -8.70 4.19
C GLU A 125 -8.88 -7.69 3.24
N ILE A 126 -8.50 -6.41 3.33
CA ILE A 126 -9.03 -5.34 2.48
C ILE A 126 -8.54 -5.53 1.04
N VAL A 127 -7.25 -5.81 0.85
CA VAL A 127 -6.67 -6.09 -0.47
C VAL A 127 -7.31 -7.33 -1.09
N TYR A 128 -7.53 -8.40 -0.32
CA TYR A 128 -8.25 -9.57 -0.81
C TYR A 128 -9.65 -9.20 -1.34
N ASP A 129 -10.42 -8.38 -0.59
CA ASP A 129 -11.74 -7.94 -1.02
C ASP A 129 -11.67 -7.09 -2.32
N VAL A 130 -10.66 -6.20 -2.44
CA VAL A 130 -10.37 -5.44 -3.67
C VAL A 130 -10.11 -6.37 -4.86
N LEU A 131 -9.15 -7.28 -4.73
CA LEU A 131 -8.77 -8.22 -5.79
C LEU A 131 -9.93 -9.13 -6.20
N LYS A 132 -10.77 -9.53 -5.23
CA LYS A 132 -11.94 -10.36 -5.47
C LYS A 132 -13.02 -9.61 -6.26
N CYS A 133 -13.28 -8.34 -5.94
CA CYS A 133 -14.21 -7.49 -6.71
C CYS A 133 -13.79 -7.35 -8.18
N MET A 134 -12.49 -7.40 -8.45
CA MET A 134 -11.91 -7.28 -9.78
C MET A 134 -11.91 -8.59 -10.59
N GLY A 135 -12.29 -9.71 -9.97
CA GLY A 135 -12.19 -11.02 -10.59
C GLY A 135 -10.75 -11.49 -10.79
N ALA A 136 -9.80 -10.98 -9.99
CA ALA A 136 -8.42 -11.48 -10.01
C ALA A 136 -8.41 -12.99 -9.67
N PRO A 137 -7.53 -13.79 -10.30
CA PRO A 137 -7.41 -15.21 -10.00
C PRO A 137 -6.70 -15.38 -8.65
N ILE A 138 -7.47 -15.31 -7.57
CA ILE A 138 -6.99 -15.62 -6.23
C ILE A 138 -7.23 -17.12 -6.02
N MET A 139 -6.14 -17.90 -5.98
CA MET A 139 -6.17 -19.36 -5.86
C MET A 139 -6.48 -19.83 -4.44
#